data_AF-A0A257V8K0-F1
#
_entry.id   AF-A0A257V8K0-F1
#
_cell.length_a   1.000
_cell.length_b   1.000
_cell.length_c   1.000
_cell.angle_alpha   90.00
_cell.angle_beta   90.00
_cell.angle_gamma   90.00
#
_symmetry.space_group_name_H-M   'P 1'
#
loop_
_entity.id
_entity.type
_entity.pdbx_description
1 polymer ?
#
loop_
_entity_poly.entity_id
_entity_poly.type
_entity_poly.pdbx_seq_one_letter_code
_entity_poly.pdbx_strand_id
1 'polypeptide(L)'
;PPDGDHIYAKTKRIGEAMLGEYRDTIPSCIVRFGAIFSDWCEYPPLYVFLQTWLSKAWNARILAGKGASSVPYLHVRDGASFLLALLERHQILNPGEIVIASANGAVSHVELYEAACAAYFGRKVEPIFLPRLVCWPGLYARDIAGRLLGERPFERPWMGRYIDLAMTVDACHSFERIGWRPKERLEILRRMPFLIENLKSNPSEWAARNRAAMKEVRVRANLRVHRLMDQHEEEIMEALVQAFQGPRAKQWFLGYRRLEAQDLRWYLRQLMRHLMNAVRTRERSTFLGYCRDLAERRFSQGFSVQEVCEALSSTNEVIVRVLGRDPACQGLEMCLYNHVTMTLRLGIDEVEDTYEALSGTSPVPRNVN
;
A
#
# COMPACT_ATOMS: atom_id res chain seq x y z
N PRO A 1 4.06 0.84 -20.89
CA PRO A 1 4.97 1.65 -21.73
C PRO A 1 5.00 3.13 -21.31
N PRO A 2 6.17 3.81 -21.37
CA PRO A 2 6.28 5.25 -21.10
C PRO A 2 5.49 6.10 -22.11
N ASP A 3 5.26 5.57 -23.33
CA ASP A 3 4.38 6.16 -24.35
C ASP A 3 2.91 5.73 -24.23
N GLY A 4 2.56 5.06 -23.13
CA GLY A 4 1.19 4.66 -22.85
C GLY A 4 0.26 5.87 -22.66
N ASP A 5 -1.00 5.72 -23.05
CA ASP A 5 -2.01 6.78 -22.90
C ASP A 5 -2.67 6.82 -21.51
N HIS A 6 -2.37 5.84 -20.64
CA HIS A 6 -2.94 5.79 -19.30
C HIS A 6 -2.35 6.89 -18.41
N ILE A 7 -3.15 7.37 -17.45
CA ILE A 7 -2.80 8.49 -16.56
C ILE A 7 -1.40 8.32 -15.95
N TYR A 8 -1.09 7.12 -15.44
CA TYR A 8 0.21 6.85 -14.84
C TYR A 8 1.42 7.03 -15.81
N ALA A 9 1.28 6.71 -17.09
CA ALA A 9 2.37 6.88 -18.07
C ALA A 9 2.49 8.34 -18.46
N LYS A 10 1.36 9.03 -18.63
CA LYS A 10 1.32 10.48 -18.89
C LYS A 10 2.00 11.26 -17.77
N THR A 11 1.69 10.98 -16.50
CA THR A 11 2.32 11.69 -15.38
C THR A 11 3.82 11.42 -15.30
N LYS A 12 4.27 10.18 -15.56
CA LYS A 12 5.70 9.86 -15.61
C LYS A 12 6.43 10.54 -16.77
N ARG A 13 5.81 10.60 -17.95
CA ARG A 13 6.38 11.31 -19.11
C ARG A 13 6.50 12.82 -18.86
N ILE A 14 5.49 13.43 -18.23
CA ILE A 14 5.56 14.84 -17.81
C ILE A 14 6.72 15.05 -16.83
N GLY A 15 6.89 14.14 -15.86
CA GLY A 15 8.02 14.19 -14.94
C GLY A 15 9.38 14.05 -15.61
N GLU A 16 9.51 13.16 -16.60
CA GLU A 16 10.73 13.03 -17.41
C GLU A 16 11.01 14.32 -18.23
N ALA A 17 9.97 14.92 -18.82
CA ALA A 17 10.11 16.18 -19.57
C ALA A 17 10.52 17.36 -18.68
N MET A 18 9.97 17.44 -17.47
CA MET A 18 10.30 18.47 -16.47
C MET A 18 11.80 18.44 -16.12
N LEU A 19 12.44 17.27 -16.06
CA LEU A 19 13.88 17.19 -15.78
C LEU A 19 14.72 17.87 -16.87
N GLY A 20 14.22 17.96 -18.09
CA GLY A 20 14.86 18.69 -19.18
C GLY A 20 14.95 20.20 -18.92
N GLU A 21 14.00 20.78 -18.18
CA GLU A 21 13.97 22.21 -17.85
C GLU A 21 15.10 22.62 -16.88
N TYR A 22 15.63 21.65 -16.11
CA TYR A 22 16.66 21.88 -15.09
C TYR A 22 18.02 21.29 -15.48
N ARG A 23 18.21 20.93 -16.76
CA ARG A 23 19.38 20.21 -17.25
C ARG A 23 20.70 20.94 -16.98
N ASP A 24 20.68 22.27 -17.01
CA ASP A 24 21.85 23.13 -16.80
C ASP A 24 22.14 23.38 -15.31
N THR A 25 21.19 23.06 -14.41
CA THR A 25 21.30 23.29 -12.98
C THR A 25 21.62 22.01 -12.21
N ILE A 26 20.96 20.90 -12.56
CA ILE A 26 21.09 19.62 -11.85
C ILE A 26 21.34 18.52 -12.89
N PRO A 27 22.54 17.92 -12.92
CA PRO A 27 22.79 16.76 -13.76
C PRO A 27 21.90 15.61 -13.30
N SER A 28 21.10 15.08 -14.22
CA SER A 28 20.13 14.01 -13.96
C SER A 28 20.31 12.85 -14.94
N CYS A 29 19.83 11.68 -14.56
CA CYS A 29 19.73 10.50 -15.41
C CYS A 29 18.36 9.86 -15.18
N ILE A 30 17.71 9.41 -16.25
CA ILE A 30 16.39 8.79 -16.17
C ILE A 30 16.56 7.28 -16.31
N VAL A 31 16.09 6.52 -15.31
CA VAL A 31 16.11 5.05 -15.35
C VAL A 31 14.70 4.52 -15.59
N ARG A 32 14.50 3.80 -16.69
CA ARG A 32 13.25 3.11 -17.01
C ARG A 32 13.38 1.63 -16.68
N PHE A 33 12.67 1.17 -15.65
CA PHE A 33 12.68 -0.23 -15.23
C PHE A 33 11.67 -1.07 -16.02
N GLY A 34 12.04 -2.31 -16.33
CA GLY A 34 11.08 -3.37 -16.59
C GLY A 34 10.23 -3.69 -15.36
N ALA A 35 9.30 -4.64 -15.50
CA ALA A 35 8.52 -5.15 -14.38
C ALA A 35 9.43 -5.86 -13.37
N ILE A 36 9.72 -5.17 -12.26
CA ILE A 36 10.57 -5.72 -11.20
C ILE A 36 9.80 -6.81 -10.45
N PHE A 37 10.43 -7.98 -10.33
CA PHE A 37 9.93 -9.11 -9.54
C PHE A 37 11.05 -9.72 -8.68
N SER A 38 10.70 -10.57 -7.73
CA SER A 38 11.66 -11.38 -6.97
C SER A 38 11.28 -12.85 -6.98
N ASP A 39 12.12 -13.69 -6.37
CA ASP A 39 11.79 -15.09 -6.07
C ASP A 39 10.53 -15.24 -5.21
N TRP A 40 10.06 -14.15 -4.56
CA TRP A 40 8.82 -14.08 -3.79
C TRP A 40 7.65 -13.48 -4.60
N CYS A 41 7.80 -13.39 -5.92
CA CYS A 41 6.96 -12.64 -6.87
C CYS A 41 7.05 -11.13 -6.65
N GLU A 42 6.44 -10.60 -5.59
CA GLU A 42 6.45 -9.18 -5.16
C GLU A 42 6.08 -8.16 -6.26
N TYR A 43 5.53 -8.64 -7.38
CA TYR A 43 5.01 -7.84 -8.48
C TYR A 43 3.51 -8.07 -8.59
N PRO A 44 2.66 -7.06 -8.26
CA PRO A 44 1.22 -7.25 -8.14
C PRO A 44 0.52 -7.94 -9.32
N PRO A 45 0.78 -7.57 -10.60
CA PRO A 45 0.14 -8.23 -11.73
C PRO A 45 0.51 -9.72 -11.81
N LEU A 46 1.79 -10.06 -11.63
CA LEU A 46 2.26 -11.44 -11.61
C LEU A 46 1.62 -12.24 -10.47
N TYR A 47 1.46 -11.64 -9.28
CA TYR A 47 0.77 -12.30 -8.17
C TYR A 47 -0.70 -12.62 -8.50
N VAL A 48 -1.44 -11.69 -9.09
CA VAL A 48 -2.84 -11.93 -9.50
C VAL A 48 -2.93 -13.04 -10.54
N PHE A 49 -2.02 -13.05 -11.51
CA PHE A 49 -1.96 -14.10 -12.52
C PHE A 49 -1.71 -15.47 -11.89
N LEU A 50 -0.68 -15.60 -11.06
CA LEU A 50 -0.36 -16.87 -10.40
C LEU A 50 -1.50 -17.33 -9.48
N GLN A 51 -2.14 -16.43 -8.73
CA GLN A 51 -3.31 -16.78 -7.92
C GLN A 51 -4.47 -17.29 -8.78
N THR A 52 -4.72 -16.67 -9.92
CA THR A 52 -5.82 -17.07 -10.81
C THR A 52 -5.52 -18.42 -11.45
N TRP A 53 -4.36 -18.53 -12.11
CA TRP A 53 -3.98 -19.68 -12.94
C TRP A 53 -3.75 -20.97 -12.16
N LEU A 54 -3.30 -20.86 -10.92
CA LEU A 54 -3.00 -22.01 -10.06
C LEU A 54 -4.16 -22.37 -9.11
N SER A 55 -5.26 -21.62 -9.16
CA SER A 55 -6.45 -21.89 -8.34
C SER A 55 -7.36 -22.95 -8.96
N LYS A 56 -8.41 -23.32 -8.20
CA LYS A 56 -9.54 -24.13 -8.67
C LYS A 56 -10.67 -23.29 -9.28
N ALA A 57 -10.44 -22.00 -9.54
CA ALA A 57 -11.46 -21.12 -10.09
C ALA A 57 -11.82 -21.51 -11.53
N TRP A 58 -13.06 -21.27 -11.94
CA TRP A 58 -13.55 -21.58 -13.29
C TRP A 58 -12.75 -20.87 -14.39
N ASN A 59 -12.14 -19.71 -14.08
CA ASN A 59 -11.35 -18.92 -15.00
C ASN A 59 -9.84 -19.21 -14.94
N ALA A 60 -9.38 -20.22 -14.18
CA ALA A 60 -7.96 -20.50 -13.98
C ALA A 60 -7.20 -20.83 -15.29
N ARG A 61 -7.91 -21.31 -16.32
CA ARG A 61 -7.30 -21.63 -17.62
C ARG A 61 -7.49 -20.54 -18.66
N ILE A 62 -8.19 -19.45 -18.34
CA ILE A 62 -8.59 -18.46 -19.35
C ILE A 62 -7.47 -17.43 -19.53
N LEU A 63 -6.99 -17.27 -20.75
CA LEU A 63 -6.10 -16.19 -21.18
C LEU A 63 -6.84 -15.26 -22.14
N ALA A 64 -6.71 -13.95 -21.94
CA ALA A 64 -7.32 -12.97 -22.83
C ALA A 64 -6.60 -12.92 -24.19
N GLY A 65 -7.37 -12.79 -25.27
CA GLY A 65 -6.83 -12.75 -26.63
C GLY A 65 -6.16 -14.06 -27.02
N LYS A 66 -4.98 -13.96 -27.62
CA LYS A 66 -4.08 -15.08 -27.95
C LYS A 66 -3.03 -15.33 -26.86
N GLY A 67 -3.13 -14.65 -25.71
CA GLY A 67 -2.09 -14.68 -24.67
C GLY A 67 -0.79 -13.99 -25.09
N ALA A 68 -0.80 -13.22 -26.19
CA ALA A 68 0.38 -12.61 -26.78
C ALA A 68 0.76 -11.27 -26.13
N SER A 69 0.01 -10.83 -25.11
CA SER A 69 0.41 -9.70 -24.28
C SER A 69 1.75 -10.03 -23.64
N SER A 70 2.76 -9.17 -23.82
CA SER A 70 4.11 -9.44 -23.30
C SER A 70 4.64 -8.28 -22.48
N VAL A 71 5.34 -8.62 -21.39
CA VAL A 71 5.90 -7.65 -20.44
C VAL A 71 7.41 -7.91 -20.28
N PRO A 72 8.24 -6.86 -20.27
CA PRO A 72 9.65 -7.00 -19.94
C PRO A 72 9.78 -7.18 -18.43
N TYR A 73 10.39 -8.28 -17.97
CA TYR A 73 10.62 -8.54 -16.55
C TYR A 73 12.08 -8.32 -16.17
N LEU A 74 12.31 -7.83 -14.96
CA LEU A 74 13.64 -7.71 -14.38
C LEU A 74 13.64 -8.24 -12.95
N HIS A 75 14.58 -9.11 -12.61
CA HIS A 75 14.70 -9.56 -11.23
C HIS A 75 15.27 -8.45 -10.34
N VAL A 76 14.78 -8.31 -9.10
CA VAL A 76 15.21 -7.26 -8.16
C VAL A 76 16.73 -7.23 -7.93
N ARG A 77 17.38 -8.40 -7.90
CA ARG A 77 18.84 -8.52 -7.80
C ARG A 77 19.57 -7.91 -9.01
N ASP A 78 19.01 -8.09 -10.20
CA ASP A 78 19.55 -7.48 -11.41
C ASP A 78 19.29 -5.98 -11.41
N GLY A 79 18.10 -5.52 -10.97
CA GLY A 79 17.81 -4.09 -10.77
C GLY A 79 18.75 -3.41 -9.78
N ALA A 80 19.10 -4.07 -8.68
CA ALA A 80 20.11 -3.58 -7.75
C ALA A 80 21.50 -3.51 -8.40
N SER A 81 21.91 -4.56 -9.11
CA SER A 81 23.21 -4.55 -9.81
C SER A 81 23.29 -3.50 -10.94
N PHE A 82 22.15 -3.21 -11.60
CA PHE A 82 22.05 -2.15 -12.58
C PHE A 82 22.31 -0.79 -11.94
N LEU A 83 21.67 -0.50 -10.81
CA LEU A 83 21.84 0.77 -10.10
C LEU A 83 23.27 0.95 -9.60
N LEU A 84 23.92 -0.11 -9.13
CA LEU A 84 25.33 -0.07 -8.74
C LEU A 84 26.22 0.26 -9.96
N ALA A 85 26.05 -0.43 -11.07
CA ALA A 85 26.81 -0.16 -12.30
C ALA A 85 26.56 1.26 -12.85
N LEU A 86 25.32 1.75 -12.73
CA LEU A 86 24.96 3.12 -13.09
C LEU A 86 25.69 4.14 -12.22
N LEU A 87 25.70 3.95 -10.91
CA LEU A 87 26.39 4.84 -9.97
C LEU A 87 27.90 4.81 -10.16
N GLU A 88 28.51 3.67 -10.48
CA GLU A 88 29.93 3.58 -10.80
C GLU A 88 30.30 4.33 -12.08
N ARG A 89 29.37 4.44 -13.04
CA ARG A 89 29.58 5.06 -14.35
C ARG A 89 28.76 6.33 -14.57
N HIS A 90 28.29 6.98 -13.51
CA HIS A 90 27.41 8.14 -13.64
C HIS A 90 28.07 9.31 -14.40
N GLN A 91 29.40 9.45 -14.30
CA GLN A 91 30.15 10.55 -14.90
C GLN A 91 30.17 10.52 -16.44
N ILE A 92 30.01 9.34 -17.06
CA ILE A 92 30.02 9.24 -18.51
C ILE A 92 28.67 9.55 -19.13
N LEU A 93 27.59 9.63 -18.34
CA LEU A 93 26.23 9.84 -18.80
C LEU A 93 25.97 11.31 -19.10
N ASN A 94 25.24 11.58 -20.18
CA ASN A 94 24.82 12.94 -20.47
C ASN A 94 23.70 13.35 -19.49
N PRO A 95 23.61 14.63 -19.10
CA PRO A 95 22.46 15.12 -18.35
C PRO A 95 21.15 14.79 -19.07
N GLY A 96 20.17 14.26 -18.36
CA GLY A 96 18.89 13.80 -18.90
C GLY A 96 18.95 12.52 -19.74
N GLU A 97 20.09 11.83 -19.81
CA GLU A 97 20.21 10.58 -20.58
C GLU A 97 19.26 9.51 -20.01
N ILE A 98 18.58 8.80 -20.91
CA ILE A 98 17.65 7.73 -20.56
C ILE A 98 18.37 6.40 -20.68
N VAL A 99 18.37 5.64 -19.59
CA VAL A 99 18.85 4.26 -19.54
C VAL A 99 17.72 3.33 -19.11
N ILE A 100 17.73 2.11 -19.64
CA ILE A 100 16.70 1.10 -19.49
C ILE A 100 17.27 -0.05 -18.67
N ALA A 101 16.70 -0.25 -17.49
CA ALA A 101 16.98 -1.37 -16.62
C ALA A 101 16.00 -2.51 -16.95
N SER A 102 16.35 -3.31 -17.96
CA SER A 102 15.56 -4.45 -18.41
C SER A 102 16.42 -5.47 -19.14
N ALA A 103 15.97 -6.71 -19.23
CA ALA A 103 16.39 -7.61 -20.30
C ALA A 103 15.79 -7.16 -21.64
N ASN A 104 16.44 -7.57 -22.74
CA ASN A 104 15.91 -7.37 -24.08
C ASN A 104 14.70 -8.29 -24.31
N GLY A 105 13.76 -7.82 -25.14
CA GLY A 105 12.54 -8.53 -25.45
C GLY A 105 11.46 -8.36 -24.38
N ALA A 106 10.58 -9.35 -24.28
CA ALA A 106 9.50 -9.43 -23.31
C ALA A 106 9.03 -10.88 -23.20
N VAL A 107 8.38 -11.22 -22.09
CA VAL A 107 7.78 -12.55 -21.88
C VAL A 107 6.27 -12.43 -22.02
N SER A 108 5.69 -13.30 -22.83
CA SER A 108 4.24 -13.36 -23.07
C SER A 108 3.49 -14.00 -21.90
N HIS A 109 2.19 -13.71 -21.78
CA HIS A 109 1.35 -14.35 -20.76
C HIS A 109 1.19 -15.85 -21.02
N VAL A 110 1.22 -16.30 -22.28
CA VAL A 110 1.19 -17.74 -22.58
C VAL A 110 2.45 -18.45 -22.10
N GLU A 111 3.65 -17.90 -22.36
CA GLU A 111 4.91 -18.45 -21.84
C GLU A 111 4.93 -18.48 -20.31
N LEU A 112 4.47 -17.39 -19.69
CA LEU A 112 4.39 -17.27 -18.24
C LEU A 112 3.40 -18.28 -17.63
N TYR A 113 2.24 -18.47 -18.27
CA TYR A 113 1.21 -19.43 -17.87
C TYR A 113 1.74 -20.87 -17.95
N GLU A 114 2.33 -21.24 -19.09
CA GLU A 114 2.91 -22.56 -19.29
C GLU A 114 4.01 -22.86 -18.27
N ALA A 115 4.92 -21.91 -18.04
CA ALA A 115 5.99 -22.07 -17.05
C ALA A 115 5.45 -22.24 -15.63
N ALA A 116 4.44 -21.45 -15.25
CA ALA A 116 3.81 -21.55 -13.93
C ALA A 116 3.08 -22.88 -13.75
N CYS A 117 2.29 -23.31 -14.74
CA CYS A 117 1.57 -24.58 -14.70
C CYS A 117 2.51 -25.79 -14.68
N ALA A 118 3.58 -25.75 -15.48
CA ALA A 118 4.60 -26.81 -15.48
C ALA A 118 5.27 -26.94 -14.11
N ALA A 119 5.67 -25.83 -13.49
CA ALA A 119 6.28 -25.83 -12.17
C ALA A 119 5.31 -26.23 -11.04
N TYR A 120 4.04 -25.84 -11.15
CA TYR A 120 3.06 -26.10 -10.09
C TYR A 120 2.43 -27.48 -10.18
N PHE A 121 1.97 -27.90 -11.36
CA PHE A 121 1.27 -29.16 -11.57
C PHE A 121 2.19 -30.30 -12.05
N GLY A 122 3.46 -30.00 -12.36
CA GLY A 122 4.39 -30.99 -12.93
C GLY A 122 4.09 -31.35 -14.39
N ARG A 123 3.17 -30.62 -15.05
CA ARG A 123 2.77 -30.84 -16.44
C ARG A 123 2.35 -29.55 -17.10
N LYS A 124 2.47 -29.48 -18.43
CA LYS A 124 1.86 -28.40 -19.20
C LYS A 124 0.34 -28.49 -19.12
N VAL A 125 -0.30 -27.34 -18.96
CA VAL A 125 -1.76 -27.20 -18.99
C VAL A 125 -2.07 -26.29 -20.16
N GLU A 126 -2.98 -26.72 -21.05
CA GLU A 126 -3.36 -25.92 -22.20
C GLU A 126 -4.29 -24.77 -21.78
N PRO A 127 -3.98 -23.51 -22.12
CA PRO A 127 -4.86 -22.37 -21.86
C PRO A 127 -6.08 -22.38 -22.79
N ILE A 128 -7.15 -21.75 -22.31
CA ILE A 128 -8.35 -21.45 -23.08
C ILE A 128 -8.27 -19.96 -23.46
N PHE A 129 -8.13 -19.71 -24.75
CA PHE A 129 -8.05 -18.35 -25.29
C PHE A 129 -9.44 -17.74 -25.40
N LEU A 130 -9.66 -16.61 -24.71
CA LEU A 130 -10.89 -15.85 -24.82
C LEU A 130 -10.73 -14.78 -25.91
N PRO A 131 -11.52 -14.82 -27.00
CA PRO A 131 -11.38 -13.84 -28.08
C PRO A 131 -11.52 -12.41 -27.58
N ARG A 132 -10.73 -11.51 -28.16
CA ARG A 132 -10.65 -10.09 -27.76
C ARG A 132 -12.00 -9.38 -27.76
N LEU A 133 -12.89 -9.76 -28.70
CA LEU A 133 -14.27 -9.25 -28.81
C LEU A 133 -15.16 -9.63 -27.62
N VAL A 134 -14.88 -10.76 -26.96
CA VAL A 134 -15.62 -11.21 -25.76
C VAL A 134 -14.99 -10.64 -24.48
N CYS A 135 -13.66 -10.49 -24.45
CA CYS A 135 -12.96 -9.88 -23.31
C CYS A 135 -13.44 -8.45 -23.03
N TRP A 136 -13.62 -7.64 -24.07
CA TRP A 136 -14.01 -6.24 -23.95
C TRP A 136 -15.31 -6.03 -23.14
N PRO A 137 -16.47 -6.57 -23.55
CA PRO A 137 -17.70 -6.43 -22.77
C PRO A 137 -17.60 -7.09 -21.40
N GLY A 138 -16.87 -8.21 -21.28
CA GLY A 138 -16.64 -8.89 -20.00
C GLY A 138 -15.91 -8.02 -18.96
N LEU A 139 -14.90 -7.24 -19.38
CA LEU A 139 -14.17 -6.32 -18.51
C LEU A 139 -15.06 -5.19 -17.98
N TYR A 140 -15.98 -4.66 -18.79
CA TYR A 140 -16.95 -3.64 -18.36
C TYR A 140 -17.98 -4.22 -17.39
N ALA A 141 -18.55 -5.38 -17.71
CA ALA A 141 -19.52 -6.05 -16.85
C ALA A 141 -18.92 -6.37 -15.46
N ARG A 142 -17.69 -6.87 -15.42
CA ARG A 142 -16.98 -7.17 -14.16
C ARG A 142 -16.60 -5.91 -13.38
N ASP A 143 -16.21 -4.82 -14.04
CA ASP A 143 -15.91 -3.56 -13.34
C ASP A 143 -17.18 -2.96 -12.72
N ILE A 144 -18.33 -3.03 -13.41
CA ILE A 144 -19.63 -2.59 -12.88
C ILE A 144 -20.04 -3.47 -11.68
N ALA A 145 -20.01 -4.79 -11.84
CA ALA A 145 -20.33 -5.72 -10.76
C ALA A 145 -19.41 -5.54 -9.54
N GLY A 146 -18.10 -5.35 -9.76
CA GLY A 146 -17.14 -5.10 -8.68
C GLY A 146 -17.28 -3.72 -8.02
N ARG A 147 -17.87 -2.72 -8.69
CA ARG A 147 -18.26 -1.45 -8.06
C ARG A 147 -19.46 -1.63 -7.15
N LEU A 148 -20.41 -2.49 -7.53
CA LEU A 148 -21.61 -2.79 -6.74
C LEU A 148 -21.30 -3.69 -5.53
N LEU A 149 -20.38 -4.64 -5.69
CA LEU A 149 -20.01 -5.62 -4.65
C LEU A 149 -18.84 -5.18 -3.76
N GLY A 150 -18.31 -3.96 -3.94
CA GLY A 150 -17.19 -3.41 -3.15
C GLY A 150 -15.80 -3.95 -3.50
N GLU A 151 -15.71 -5.10 -4.18
CA GLU A 151 -14.45 -5.68 -4.65
C GLU A 151 -14.20 -5.39 -6.13
N ARG A 152 -13.51 -4.29 -6.40
CA ARG A 152 -13.15 -3.96 -7.78
C ARG A 152 -12.08 -4.93 -8.33
N PRO A 153 -12.29 -5.53 -9.51
CA PRO A 153 -11.32 -6.43 -10.12
C PRO A 153 -9.99 -5.72 -10.43
N PHE A 154 -8.91 -6.50 -10.43
CA PHE A 154 -7.58 -6.03 -10.83
C PHE A 154 -7.58 -5.57 -12.30
N GLU A 155 -8.18 -6.39 -13.17
CA GLU A 155 -8.37 -6.10 -14.58
C GLU A 155 -9.36 -4.96 -14.76
N ARG A 156 -8.96 -3.94 -15.54
CA ARG A 156 -9.78 -2.75 -15.79
C ARG A 156 -10.23 -2.69 -17.25
N PRO A 157 -11.34 -2.02 -17.56
CA PRO A 157 -11.81 -1.85 -18.93
C PRO A 157 -10.75 -1.26 -19.88
N TRP A 158 -9.94 -0.30 -19.40
CA TRP A 158 -8.85 0.29 -20.18
C TRP A 158 -7.72 -0.70 -20.52
N MET A 159 -7.56 -1.77 -19.74
CA MET A 159 -6.56 -2.82 -19.98
C MET A 159 -6.89 -3.65 -21.24
N GLY A 160 -8.14 -3.60 -21.73
CA GLY A 160 -8.54 -4.29 -22.96
C GLY A 160 -7.71 -3.89 -24.20
N ARG A 161 -7.13 -2.68 -24.20
CA ARG A 161 -6.22 -2.22 -25.27
C ARG A 161 -4.86 -2.94 -25.27
N TYR A 162 -4.46 -3.49 -24.13
CA TYR A 162 -3.18 -4.19 -23.95
C TYR A 162 -3.28 -5.70 -24.24
N ILE A 163 -4.49 -6.22 -24.49
CA ILE A 163 -4.69 -7.60 -24.94
C ILE A 163 -3.92 -7.80 -26.25
N ASP A 164 -3.06 -8.81 -26.28
CA ASP A 164 -2.16 -9.16 -27.38
C ASP A 164 -1.10 -8.10 -27.76
N LEU A 165 -0.88 -7.10 -26.90
CA LEU A 165 0.18 -6.11 -27.11
C LEU A 165 1.51 -6.61 -26.52
N ALA A 166 2.52 -6.78 -27.38
CA ALA A 166 3.88 -7.07 -26.96
C ALA A 166 4.62 -5.77 -26.59
N MET A 167 4.97 -5.61 -25.31
CA MET A 167 5.80 -4.48 -24.84
C MET A 167 7.28 -4.87 -24.88
N THR A 168 7.79 -5.19 -26.07
CA THR A 168 9.20 -5.52 -26.25
C THR A 168 10.10 -4.32 -25.96
N VAL A 169 11.22 -4.58 -25.30
CA VAL A 169 12.21 -3.56 -24.94
C VAL A 169 13.53 -3.89 -25.58
N ASP A 170 14.21 -2.85 -26.08
CA ASP A 170 15.62 -2.91 -26.44
C ASP A 170 16.42 -2.05 -25.46
N ALA A 171 17.24 -2.71 -24.65
CA ALA A 171 18.13 -2.10 -23.67
C ALA A 171 19.61 -2.18 -24.08
N CYS A 172 19.93 -2.50 -25.35
CA CYS A 172 21.32 -2.59 -25.83
C CYS A 172 22.12 -1.31 -25.56
N HIS A 173 21.51 -0.14 -25.79
CA HIS A 173 22.13 1.16 -25.47
C HIS A 173 22.60 1.21 -24.01
N SER A 174 21.76 0.76 -23.08
CA SER A 174 22.09 0.79 -21.66
C SER A 174 23.21 -0.20 -21.34
N PHE A 175 23.20 -1.38 -21.96
CA PHE A 175 24.24 -2.38 -21.73
C PHE A 175 25.61 -1.88 -22.15
N GLU A 176 25.70 -1.23 -23.31
CA GLU A 176 26.93 -0.66 -23.83
C GLU A 176 27.37 0.53 -22.99
N ARG A 177 26.43 1.41 -22.64
CA ARG A 177 26.72 2.65 -21.92
C ARG A 177 27.26 2.39 -20.53
N ILE A 178 26.60 1.55 -19.74
CA ILE A 178 26.98 1.29 -18.35
C ILE A 178 27.71 -0.04 -18.14
N GLY A 179 28.00 -0.79 -19.21
CA GLY A 179 28.75 -2.05 -19.13
C GLY A 179 28.06 -3.12 -18.29
N TRP A 180 26.72 -3.12 -18.27
CA TRP A 180 25.91 -4.01 -17.45
C TRP A 180 25.00 -4.88 -18.32
N ARG A 181 24.78 -6.13 -17.94
CA ARG A 181 23.77 -7.00 -18.56
C ARG A 181 23.04 -7.81 -17.49
N PRO A 182 21.73 -8.06 -17.65
CA PRO A 182 20.99 -8.92 -16.73
C PRO A 182 21.52 -10.35 -16.81
N LYS A 183 21.40 -11.09 -15.71
CA LYS A 183 21.89 -12.46 -15.62
C LYS A 183 20.80 -13.40 -16.12
N GLU A 184 21.11 -14.21 -17.14
CA GLU A 184 20.18 -15.19 -17.72
C GLU A 184 19.51 -16.06 -16.64
N ARG A 185 20.27 -16.52 -15.63
CA ARG A 185 19.74 -17.32 -14.50
C ARG A 185 18.67 -16.61 -13.66
N LEU A 186 18.52 -15.29 -13.79
CA LEU A 186 17.55 -14.45 -13.09
C LEU A 186 16.34 -14.07 -13.95
N GLU A 187 16.26 -14.55 -15.19
CA GLU A 187 15.09 -14.36 -16.04
C GLU A 187 13.82 -15.01 -15.45
N ILE A 188 12.67 -14.37 -15.63
CA ILE A 188 11.40 -14.78 -15.01
C ILE A 188 11.02 -16.24 -15.30
N LEU A 189 11.23 -16.72 -16.53
CA LEU A 189 10.92 -18.11 -16.90
C LEU A 189 11.81 -19.10 -16.15
N ARG A 190 13.09 -18.78 -15.96
CA ARG A 190 14.04 -19.61 -15.18
C ARG A 190 13.83 -19.50 -13.68
N ARG A 191 13.32 -18.36 -13.20
CA ARG A 191 12.96 -18.17 -11.78
C ARG A 191 11.58 -18.72 -11.43
N MET A 192 10.73 -19.01 -12.40
CA MET A 192 9.37 -19.51 -12.16
C MET A 192 9.32 -20.71 -11.20
N PRO A 193 10.17 -21.75 -11.31
CA PRO A 193 10.19 -22.83 -10.33
C PRO A 193 10.46 -22.37 -8.90
N PHE A 194 11.31 -21.36 -8.69
CA PHE A 194 11.60 -20.80 -7.36
C PHE A 194 10.40 -20.03 -6.80
N LEU A 195 9.70 -19.27 -7.64
CA LEU A 195 8.46 -18.58 -7.27
C LEU A 195 7.41 -19.61 -6.82
N ILE A 196 7.24 -20.68 -7.61
CA ILE A 196 6.28 -21.74 -7.32
C ILE A 196 6.68 -22.54 -6.07
N GLU A 197 7.96 -22.83 -5.88
CA GLU A 197 8.43 -23.52 -4.67
C GLU A 197 8.12 -22.67 -3.43
N ASN A 198 8.48 -21.38 -3.42
CA ASN A 198 8.16 -20.49 -2.30
C ASN A 198 6.65 -20.38 -2.03
N LEU A 199 5.82 -20.36 -3.09
CA LEU A 199 4.36 -20.42 -2.96
C LEU A 199 3.89 -21.72 -2.28
N LYS A 200 4.47 -22.88 -2.64
CA LYS A 200 4.10 -24.20 -2.10
C LYS A 200 4.61 -24.42 -0.68
N SER A 201 5.88 -24.12 -0.41
CA SER A 201 6.49 -24.37 0.90
C SER A 201 5.98 -23.36 1.95
N ASN A 202 5.71 -22.11 1.56
CA ASN A 202 5.34 -21.03 2.50
C ASN A 202 4.16 -20.17 2.00
N PRO A 203 2.95 -20.73 1.82
CA PRO A 203 1.83 -20.02 1.20
C PRO A 203 1.36 -18.78 1.98
N SER A 204 1.39 -18.83 3.32
CA SER A 204 1.00 -17.71 4.18
C SER A 204 1.96 -16.53 4.06
N GLU A 205 3.26 -16.78 4.13
CA GLU A 205 4.34 -15.79 3.98
C GLU A 205 4.33 -15.20 2.57
N TRP A 206 4.22 -16.07 1.55
CA TRP A 206 4.08 -15.67 0.16
C TRP A 206 2.93 -14.68 -0.04
N ALA A 207 1.75 -15.03 0.48
CA ALA A 207 0.58 -14.16 0.37
C ALA A 207 0.74 -12.87 1.19
N ALA A 208 1.39 -12.91 2.35
CA ALA A 208 1.67 -11.72 3.16
C ALA A 208 2.58 -10.72 2.40
N ARG A 209 3.70 -11.18 1.83
CA ARG A 209 4.64 -10.35 1.06
C ARG A 209 3.98 -9.73 -0.17
N ASN A 210 3.26 -10.53 -0.94
CA ASN A 210 2.60 -10.03 -2.15
C ASN A 210 1.45 -9.06 -1.82
N ARG A 211 0.70 -9.28 -0.73
CA ARG A 211 -0.27 -8.30 -0.24
C ARG A 211 0.39 -7.02 0.27
N ALA A 212 1.56 -7.11 0.90
CA ALA A 212 2.33 -5.92 1.32
C ALA A 212 2.75 -5.10 0.10
N ALA A 213 3.34 -5.73 -0.92
CA ALA A 213 3.68 -5.08 -2.19
C ALA A 213 2.46 -4.43 -2.87
N MET A 214 1.28 -5.08 -2.84
CA MET A 214 0.03 -4.48 -3.32
C MET A 214 -0.46 -3.29 -2.50
N LYS A 215 -0.31 -3.34 -1.17
CA LYS A 215 -0.68 -2.25 -0.24
C LYS A 215 0.24 -1.02 -0.36
N GLU A 216 1.47 -1.21 -0.83
CA GLU A 216 2.39 -0.12 -1.16
C GLU A 216 2.02 0.57 -2.49
N VAL A 217 1.57 -0.19 -3.50
CA VAL A 217 1.19 0.34 -4.82
C VAL A 217 -0.18 1.02 -4.84
N ARG A 218 -1.13 0.59 -4.00
CA ARG A 218 -2.35 1.38 -3.74
C ARG A 218 -1.92 2.60 -2.92
N VAL A 219 -1.87 3.78 -3.54
CA VAL A 219 -1.68 5.07 -2.87
C VAL A 219 -2.65 5.18 -1.67
N ARG A 220 -2.08 4.77 -0.54
CA ARG A 220 -2.39 4.90 0.87
C ARG A 220 -3.82 5.36 1.20
N ALA A 221 -4.73 4.41 1.38
CA ALA A 221 -6.03 4.68 2.00
C ALA A 221 -5.89 5.38 3.37
N ASN A 222 -4.80 5.12 4.11
CA ASN A 222 -4.45 5.87 5.31
C ASN A 222 -4.08 7.34 5.05
N LEU A 223 -3.48 7.68 3.90
CA LEU A 223 -3.27 9.08 3.51
C LEU A 223 -4.58 9.76 3.07
N ARG A 224 -5.55 9.00 2.55
CA ARG A 224 -6.91 9.53 2.33
C ARG A 224 -7.59 9.84 3.66
N VAL A 225 -7.51 8.94 4.63
CA VAL A 225 -8.01 9.18 6.00
C VAL A 225 -7.27 10.36 6.64
N HIS A 226 -5.94 10.42 6.56
CA HIS A 226 -5.16 11.57 7.04
C HIS A 226 -5.62 12.88 6.39
N ARG A 227 -5.80 12.90 5.06
CA ARG A 227 -6.27 14.10 4.36
C ARG A 227 -7.66 14.51 4.81
N LEU A 228 -8.57 13.55 5.03
CA LEU A 228 -9.90 13.86 5.56
C LEU A 228 -9.82 14.42 6.98
N MET A 229 -8.98 13.85 7.85
CA MET A 229 -8.72 14.39 9.19
C MET A 229 -8.15 15.81 9.16
N ASP A 230 -7.23 16.08 8.24
CA ASP A 230 -6.61 17.39 8.02
C ASP A 230 -7.62 18.42 7.49
N GLN A 231 -8.49 18.01 6.56
CA GLN A 231 -9.56 18.86 6.01
C GLN A 231 -10.63 19.22 7.05
N HIS A 232 -10.95 18.28 7.95
CA HIS A 232 -11.95 18.47 9.00
C HIS A 232 -11.33 18.78 10.37
N GLU A 233 -10.06 19.19 10.44
CA GLU A 233 -9.35 19.36 11.73
C GLU A 233 -10.09 20.33 12.65
N GLU A 234 -10.49 21.51 12.14
CA GLU A 234 -11.21 22.51 12.92
C GLU A 234 -12.60 22.02 13.36
N GLU A 235 -13.36 21.34 12.49
CA GLU A 235 -14.68 20.78 12.85
C GLU A 235 -14.55 19.69 13.93
N ILE A 236 -13.54 18.83 13.81
CA ILE A 236 -13.21 17.81 14.81
C ILE A 236 -12.86 18.48 16.14
N MET A 237 -11.98 19.49 16.12
CA MET A 237 -11.54 20.20 17.31
C MET A 237 -12.70 20.91 18.03
N GLU A 238 -13.59 21.59 17.30
CA GLU A 238 -14.78 22.21 17.87
C GLU A 238 -15.71 21.17 18.49
N ALA A 239 -15.95 20.05 17.78
CA ALA A 239 -16.78 18.96 18.27
C ALA A 239 -16.19 18.27 19.51
N LEU A 240 -14.86 18.15 19.60
CA LEU A 240 -14.16 17.63 20.78
C LEU A 240 -14.29 18.59 21.96
N VAL A 241 -14.03 19.88 21.77
CA VAL A 241 -14.20 20.88 22.84
C VAL A 241 -15.64 20.87 23.37
N GLN A 242 -16.63 20.83 22.48
CA GLN A 242 -18.04 20.71 22.86
C GLN A 242 -18.35 19.40 23.59
N ALA A 243 -17.76 18.27 23.19
CA ALA A 243 -17.97 16.99 23.86
C ALA A 243 -17.45 17.02 25.31
N PHE A 244 -16.30 17.66 25.54
CA PHE A 244 -15.66 17.73 26.85
C PHE A 244 -16.22 18.84 27.76
N GLN A 245 -16.87 19.86 27.19
CA GLN A 245 -17.48 20.97 27.94
C GLN A 245 -19.01 20.93 28.01
N GLY A 246 -19.65 20.05 27.24
CA GLY A 246 -21.10 19.98 27.08
C GLY A 246 -21.86 19.40 28.29
N PRO A 247 -23.20 19.38 28.24
CA PRO A 247 -24.04 18.95 29.36
C PRO A 247 -23.80 17.50 29.80
N ARG A 248 -23.45 16.61 28.86
CA ARG A 248 -23.11 15.19 29.11
C ARG A 248 -21.75 14.99 29.79
N ALA A 249 -20.87 15.99 29.76
CA ALA A 249 -19.53 15.91 30.36
C ALA A 249 -19.54 15.88 31.90
N LYS A 250 -20.70 16.19 32.53
CA LYS A 250 -20.84 16.27 33.99
C LYS A 250 -20.54 14.96 34.73
N GLN A 251 -20.65 13.81 34.07
CA GLN A 251 -20.51 12.51 34.71
C GLN A 251 -19.16 11.83 34.44
N TRP A 252 -18.50 12.16 33.32
CA TRP A 252 -17.32 11.42 32.84
C TRP A 252 -16.04 12.26 32.74
N PHE A 253 -16.12 13.60 32.72
CA PHE A 253 -14.99 14.51 32.44
C PHE A 253 -14.79 15.58 33.54
N LEU A 254 -14.80 15.16 34.81
CA LEU A 254 -14.70 16.07 35.95
C LEU A 254 -13.36 16.82 36.04
N GLY A 255 -12.24 16.14 35.81
CA GLY A 255 -10.91 16.72 35.73
C GLY A 255 -10.73 17.59 34.48
N TYR A 256 -11.17 17.13 33.31
CA TYR A 256 -11.01 17.88 32.06
C TYR A 256 -11.82 19.20 32.03
N ARG A 257 -12.93 19.28 32.76
CA ARG A 257 -13.70 20.54 32.91
C ARG A 257 -13.06 21.56 33.84
N ARG A 258 -12.17 21.12 34.75
CA ARG A 258 -11.44 22.01 35.65
C ARG A 258 -10.25 22.68 34.96
N LEU A 259 -9.81 22.15 33.82
CA LEU A 259 -8.77 22.77 33.01
C LEU A 259 -9.27 24.08 32.41
N GLU A 260 -8.36 25.06 32.28
CA GLU A 260 -8.68 26.27 31.53
C GLU A 260 -8.96 25.91 30.06
N ALA A 261 -9.82 26.70 29.41
CA ALA A 261 -10.22 26.43 28.03
C ALA A 261 -9.03 26.39 27.05
N GLN A 262 -7.96 27.16 27.34
CA GLN A 262 -6.74 27.16 26.54
C GLN A 262 -5.95 25.85 26.72
N ASP A 263 -5.84 25.35 27.95
CA ASP A 263 -5.13 24.10 28.26
C ASP A 263 -5.84 22.89 27.65
N LEU A 264 -7.17 22.84 27.72
CA LEU A 264 -7.96 21.77 27.11
C LEU A 264 -7.76 21.75 25.58
N ARG A 265 -7.82 22.91 24.92
CA ARG A 265 -7.59 23.00 23.47
C ARG A 265 -6.17 22.59 23.11
N TRP A 266 -5.17 23.00 23.90
CA TRP A 266 -3.78 22.61 23.66
C TRP A 266 -3.61 21.09 23.76
N TYR A 267 -4.17 20.47 24.79
CA TYR A 267 -4.17 19.01 24.96
C TYR A 267 -4.80 18.29 23.77
N LEU A 268 -6.02 18.68 23.38
CA LEU A 268 -6.73 18.05 22.26
C LEU A 268 -5.94 18.18 20.95
N ARG A 269 -5.27 19.31 20.74
CA ARG A 269 -4.41 19.53 19.58
C ARG A 269 -3.17 18.61 19.59
N GLN A 270 -2.55 18.39 20.75
CA GLN A 270 -1.43 17.44 20.84
C GLN A 270 -1.90 16.00 20.55
N LEU A 271 -3.02 15.58 21.15
CA LEU A 271 -3.61 14.28 20.89
C LEU A 271 -3.88 14.07 19.39
N MET A 272 -4.53 15.04 18.74
CA MET A 272 -4.80 15.01 17.30
C MET A 272 -3.52 14.92 16.48
N ARG A 273 -2.49 15.70 16.82
CA ARG A 273 -1.21 15.70 16.09
C ARG A 273 -0.50 14.34 16.15
N HIS A 274 -0.43 13.73 17.34
CA HIS A 274 0.18 12.40 17.51
C HIS A 274 -0.64 11.34 16.78
N LEU A 275 -1.98 11.40 16.86
CA LEU A 275 -2.86 10.48 16.16
C LEU A 275 -2.74 10.62 14.62
N MET A 276 -2.78 11.83 14.09
CA MET A 276 -2.61 12.10 12.66
C MET A 276 -1.25 11.62 12.17
N ASN A 277 -0.18 11.80 12.95
CA ASN A 277 1.13 11.27 12.59
C ASN A 277 1.15 9.74 12.55
N ALA A 278 0.50 9.07 13.50
CA ALA A 278 0.35 7.62 13.49
C ALA A 278 -0.49 7.12 12.30
N VAL A 279 -1.55 7.84 11.92
CA VAL A 279 -2.35 7.53 10.72
C VAL A 279 -1.53 7.71 9.44
N ARG A 280 -0.72 8.78 9.37
CA ARG A 280 0.13 9.11 8.21
C ARG A 280 1.22 8.06 7.99
N THR A 281 1.94 7.71 9.04
CA THR A 281 3.11 6.82 9.03
C THR A 281 2.74 5.34 9.15
N ARG A 282 1.55 5.04 9.68
CA ARG A 282 1.09 3.71 10.12
C ARG A 282 1.88 3.15 11.32
N GLU A 283 2.74 3.96 11.91
CA GLU A 283 3.51 3.60 13.07
C GLU A 283 2.79 4.07 14.33
N ARG A 284 2.41 3.14 15.21
CA ARG A 284 1.65 3.45 16.42
C ARG A 284 2.53 3.68 17.65
N SER A 285 3.80 3.27 17.60
CA SER A 285 4.78 3.36 18.70
C SER A 285 4.83 4.76 19.33
N THR A 286 4.92 5.81 18.51
CA THR A 286 4.96 7.20 18.97
C THR A 286 3.67 7.65 19.64
N PHE A 287 2.52 7.17 19.16
CA PHE A 287 1.23 7.48 19.77
C PHE A 287 1.06 6.76 21.11
N LEU A 288 1.48 5.49 21.20
CA LEU A 288 1.47 4.73 22.45
C LEU A 288 2.40 5.35 23.50
N GLY A 289 3.61 5.75 23.10
CA GLY A 289 4.51 6.51 23.98
C GLY A 289 3.87 7.78 24.52
N TYR A 290 3.18 8.55 23.66
CA TYR A 290 2.40 9.71 24.10
C TYR A 290 1.26 9.34 25.07
N CYS A 291 0.55 8.24 24.83
CA CYS A 291 -0.52 7.76 25.72
C CYS A 291 0.01 7.37 27.11
N ARG A 292 1.19 6.74 27.19
CA ARG A 292 1.90 6.45 28.44
C ARG A 292 2.26 7.73 29.19
N ASP A 293 2.93 8.67 28.51
CA ASP A 293 3.31 9.96 29.11
C ASP A 293 2.08 10.76 29.59
N LEU A 294 0.99 10.71 28.81
CA LEU A 294 -0.30 11.29 29.17
C LEU A 294 -0.87 10.63 30.43
N ALA A 295 -0.83 9.30 30.52
CA ALA A 295 -1.34 8.55 31.66
C ALA A 295 -0.58 8.90 32.94
N GLU A 296 0.76 8.89 32.91
CA GLU A 296 1.61 9.27 34.05
C GLU A 296 1.28 10.69 34.54
N ARG A 297 1.17 11.64 33.60
CA ARG A 297 0.85 13.03 33.92
C ARG A 297 -0.55 13.15 34.53
N ARG A 298 -1.56 12.47 33.98
CA ARG A 298 -2.95 12.55 34.47
C ARG A 298 -3.11 11.85 35.82
N PHE A 299 -2.40 10.75 36.05
CA PHE A 299 -2.31 10.09 37.35
C PHE A 299 -1.76 11.05 38.42
N SER A 300 -0.65 11.74 38.13
CA SER A 300 -0.06 12.74 39.05
C SER A 300 -0.99 13.91 39.38
N GLN A 301 -1.94 14.20 38.48
CA GLN A 301 -2.93 15.27 38.62
C GLN A 301 -4.25 14.79 39.27
N GLY A 302 -4.36 13.51 39.63
CA GLY A 302 -5.53 12.93 40.29
C GLY A 302 -6.71 12.62 39.36
N PHE A 303 -6.48 12.49 38.04
CA PHE A 303 -7.51 12.03 37.10
C PHE A 303 -7.71 10.51 37.25
N SER A 304 -8.95 10.04 37.17
CA SER A 304 -9.22 8.59 37.15
C SER A 304 -8.88 7.97 35.80
N VAL A 305 -8.54 6.67 35.80
CA VAL A 305 -8.30 5.92 34.57
C VAL A 305 -9.52 5.95 33.65
N GLN A 306 -10.73 5.80 34.21
CA GLN A 306 -11.96 5.83 33.43
C GLN A 306 -12.14 7.17 32.71
N GLU A 307 -11.80 8.29 33.35
CA GLU A 307 -11.91 9.61 32.75
C GLU A 307 -10.94 9.78 31.56
N VAL A 308 -9.71 9.26 31.65
CA VAL A 308 -8.72 9.33 30.56
C VAL A 308 -9.09 8.39 29.41
N CYS A 309 -9.52 7.16 29.70
CA CYS A 309 -9.96 6.21 28.69
C CYS A 309 -11.20 6.71 27.94
N GLU A 310 -12.17 7.28 28.67
CA GLU A 310 -13.38 7.85 28.06
C GLU A 310 -13.07 9.06 27.18
N ALA A 311 -12.02 9.83 27.52
CA ALA A 311 -11.57 10.94 26.67
C ALA A 311 -11.03 10.45 25.31
N LEU A 312 -10.25 9.36 25.30
CA LEU A 312 -9.75 8.76 24.07
C LEU A 312 -10.88 8.10 23.26
N SER A 313 -11.82 7.42 23.93
CA SER A 313 -13.02 6.84 23.31
C SER A 313 -13.90 7.91 22.65
N SER A 314 -14.21 8.98 23.38
CA SER A 314 -14.94 10.13 22.85
C SER A 314 -14.23 10.79 21.67
N THR A 315 -12.89 10.81 21.70
CA THR A 315 -12.10 11.30 20.56
C THR A 315 -12.32 10.45 19.31
N ASN A 316 -12.31 9.12 19.44
CA ASN A 316 -12.61 8.22 18.34
C ASN A 316 -14.02 8.45 17.79
N GLU A 317 -15.03 8.54 18.67
CA GLU A 317 -16.42 8.74 18.26
C GLU A 317 -16.62 10.04 17.48
N VAL A 318 -16.03 11.13 17.96
CA VAL A 318 -16.11 12.44 17.30
C VAL A 318 -15.48 12.38 15.91
N ILE A 319 -14.27 11.82 15.79
CA ILE A 319 -13.58 11.70 14.50
C ILE A 319 -14.41 10.85 13.53
N VAL A 320 -14.87 9.68 13.96
CA VAL A 320 -15.65 8.77 13.10
C VAL A 320 -16.96 9.43 12.66
N ARG A 321 -17.63 10.13 13.56
CA ARG A 321 -18.89 10.83 13.26
C ARG A 321 -18.70 12.00 12.29
N VAL A 322 -17.67 12.83 12.48
CA VAL A 322 -17.40 13.97 11.60
C VAL A 322 -17.00 13.48 10.21
N LEU A 323 -16.02 12.58 10.12
CA LEU A 323 -15.55 12.06 8.84
C LEU A 323 -16.61 11.24 8.11
N GLY A 324 -17.47 10.51 8.84
CA GLY A 324 -18.55 9.71 8.26
C GLY A 324 -19.63 10.53 7.55
N ARG A 325 -19.68 11.86 7.75
CA ARG A 325 -20.57 12.76 7.02
C ARG A 325 -20.03 13.15 5.66
N ASP A 326 -18.72 13.06 5.44
CA ASP A 326 -18.10 13.38 4.16
C ASP A 326 -18.32 12.22 3.17
N PRO A 327 -18.94 12.46 1.98
CA PRO A 327 -19.05 11.46 0.92
C PRO A 327 -17.71 10.81 0.52
N ALA A 328 -16.59 11.52 0.66
CA ALA A 328 -15.25 11.01 0.39
C ALA A 328 -14.79 9.90 1.35
N CYS A 329 -15.48 9.74 2.49
CA CYS A 329 -15.28 8.66 3.45
C CYS A 329 -15.92 7.32 3.01
N GLN A 330 -16.80 7.31 1.99
CA GLN A 330 -17.40 6.07 1.49
C GLN A 330 -16.33 5.09 0.98
N GLY A 331 -16.39 3.85 1.47
CA GLY A 331 -15.41 2.80 1.15
C GLY A 331 -14.08 2.91 1.90
N LEU A 332 -13.99 3.79 2.92
CA LEU A 332 -12.84 3.91 3.82
C LEU A 332 -13.12 3.39 5.24
N GLU A 333 -14.26 2.76 5.49
CA GLU A 333 -14.74 2.37 6.82
C GLU A 333 -13.73 1.46 7.53
N MET A 334 -13.27 0.41 6.83
CA MET A 334 -12.25 -0.51 7.35
C MET A 334 -10.88 0.18 7.55
N CYS A 335 -10.56 1.19 6.74
CA CYS A 335 -9.31 1.94 6.89
C CYS A 335 -9.37 2.91 8.07
N LEU A 336 -10.51 3.58 8.26
CA LEU A 336 -10.78 4.43 9.41
C LEU A 336 -10.72 3.62 10.70
N TYR A 337 -11.36 2.45 10.73
CA TYR A 337 -11.26 1.52 11.84
C TYR A 337 -9.82 1.11 12.13
N ASN A 338 -9.08 0.64 11.12
CA ASN A 338 -7.71 0.14 11.30
C ASN A 338 -6.70 1.23 11.70
N HIS A 339 -6.86 2.47 11.24
CA HIS A 339 -5.85 3.50 11.46
C HIS A 339 -6.21 4.51 12.55
N VAL A 340 -7.49 4.79 12.78
CA VAL A 340 -7.95 5.70 13.82
C VAL A 340 -8.42 4.90 15.03
N THR A 341 -9.48 4.10 14.87
CA THR A 341 -10.12 3.39 16.00
C THR A 341 -9.18 2.41 16.69
N MET A 342 -8.47 1.57 15.94
CA MET A 342 -7.52 0.63 16.52
C MET A 342 -6.32 1.32 17.18
N THR A 343 -5.91 2.49 16.67
CA THR A 343 -4.81 3.25 17.28
C THR A 343 -5.24 3.85 18.62
N LEU A 344 -6.44 4.42 18.69
CA LEU A 344 -7.01 4.93 19.95
C LEU A 344 -7.30 3.81 20.96
N ARG A 345 -7.80 2.65 20.51
CA ARG A 345 -7.99 1.47 21.38
C ARG A 345 -6.69 0.97 22.01
N LEU A 346 -5.62 0.87 21.23
CA LEU A 346 -4.31 0.50 21.78
C LEU A 346 -3.77 1.59 22.73
N GLY A 347 -4.06 2.86 22.46
CA GLY A 347 -3.73 3.94 23.39
C GLY A 347 -4.51 3.87 24.70
N ILE A 348 -5.76 3.41 24.68
CA ILE A 348 -6.57 3.15 25.89
C ILE A 348 -5.94 2.02 26.70
N ASP A 349 -5.61 0.90 26.04
CA ASP A 349 -4.94 -0.25 26.67
C ASP A 349 -3.63 0.17 27.35
N GLU A 350 -2.80 0.97 26.67
CA GLU A 350 -1.56 1.52 27.24
C GLU A 350 -1.81 2.44 28.45
N VAL A 351 -2.89 3.22 28.44
CA VAL A 351 -3.28 4.07 29.59
C VAL A 351 -3.68 3.20 30.77
N GLU A 352 -4.49 2.16 30.55
CA GLU A 352 -4.91 1.22 31.60
C GLU A 352 -3.70 0.52 32.23
N ASP A 353 -2.82 -0.06 31.40
CA ASP A 353 -1.58 -0.71 31.84
C ASP A 353 -0.70 0.23 32.67
N THR A 354 -0.56 1.49 32.24
CA THR A 354 0.23 2.50 32.96
C THR A 354 -0.40 2.84 34.31
N TYR A 355 -1.73 2.99 34.39
CA TYR A 355 -2.43 3.22 35.64
C TYR A 355 -2.35 2.02 36.60
N GLU A 356 -2.44 0.79 36.09
CA GLU A 356 -2.25 -0.44 36.88
C GLU A 356 -0.84 -0.50 37.48
N ALA A 357 0.18 -0.23 36.67
CA ALA A 357 1.58 -0.17 37.12
C ALA A 357 1.80 0.90 38.21
N LEU A 358 1.24 2.10 38.03
CA LEU A 358 1.37 3.22 38.99
C LEU A 358 0.57 3.02 40.29
N SER A 359 -0.55 2.30 40.23
CA SER A 359 -1.38 1.98 41.40
C SER A 359 -0.86 0.78 42.21
N GLY A 360 0.14 0.05 41.71
CA GLY A 360 0.69 -1.15 42.36
C GLY A 360 -0.24 -2.37 42.25
N THR A 361 -1.23 -2.33 41.35
CA THR A 361 -2.19 -3.40 41.15
C THR A 361 -1.63 -4.35 40.10
N SER A 362 -0.92 -5.40 40.51
CA SER A 362 -0.37 -6.40 39.57
C SER A 362 -1.51 -7.11 38.82
N PRO A 363 -1.41 -7.37 37.50
CA PRO A 363 -2.50 -7.97 36.75
C PRO A 363 -2.74 -9.40 37.24
N VAL A 364 -3.94 -9.67 37.76
CA VAL A 364 -4.40 -11.04 38.01
C VAL A 364 -4.58 -11.70 36.65
N PRO A 365 -3.87 -12.80 36.33
CA PRO A 365 -4.03 -13.47 35.06
C PRO A 365 -5.49 -13.94 34.93
N ARG A 366 -6.19 -13.45 33.90
CA ARG A 366 -7.52 -13.95 33.54
C ARG A 366 -7.38 -15.40 33.12
N ASN A 367 -7.72 -16.32 34.02
CA ASN A 367 -7.91 -17.72 33.68
C ASN A 367 -9.01 -17.82 32.63
N VAL A 368 -8.61 -18.24 31.43
CA VAL A 368 -9.51 -18.67 30.37
C VAL A 368 -10.04 -20.05 30.77
N ASN A 369 -11.32 -20.09 31.15
CA ASN A 369 -12.13 -21.31 31.13
C ASN A 369 -13.14 -21.22 30.00
#